data_AF-A0A8H9H0S4-F1
#
_entry.id   AF-A0A8H9H0S4-F1
#
_cell.length_a   1.000
_cell.length_b   1.000
_cell.length_c   1.000
_cell.angle_alpha   90.00
_cell.angle_beta   90.00
_cell.angle_gamma   90.00
#
_symmetry.space_group_name_H-M   'P 1'
#
loop_
_entity.id
_entity.type
_entity.pdbx_description
1 polymer ?
#
loop_
_entity_poly.entity_id
_entity_poly.type
_entity_poly.pdbx_seq_one_letter_code
_entity_poly.pdbx_strand_id
1 'polypeptide(L)'
;MRSRWPLLAQPPALVAYVCAIVAFDAVLIAVLAKATPLHAHHLAMFGALTACGAVCIEATRRLGMPAGVSRDLLSAWWLPVAFLLPPVYALLAPIPMQILLQLRVRATVLYRRVFSAAAIGLAAASASVVFHHWVHVPPHLSAGEGGPIAVAAACAVLFTVLNTALIAVAAHASDPEGRWCEVLWDRERVLLDAVELCLGVLVAVVCGLNLALLLLVLPPVVLLQRSLLHAQLQAAARTDPKTGLLNAAAWQREADTEIARAQRTGDALALVLVDIDHFKKVNDTYGHLVGDQVLAQMAATLRTQLREYDVVGRFGGEEFVVLLPGADVHEARRVAERLRTRVGRMVVPTEQAMVTVTVSAGVAIMNVHGEDLIELLAAADLALYRAKELGRDRVCLPAAPVAPPPRSADGAAGAIP
;
A
#
# COMPACT_ATOMS: atom_id res chain seq x y z
N MET A 1 21.04 32.58 -5.94
CA MET A 1 19.59 32.84 -6.12
C MET A 1 18.98 31.65 -6.85
N ARG A 2 18.38 30.69 -6.13
CA ARG A 2 17.83 29.44 -6.70
C ARG A 2 16.52 29.74 -7.46
N SER A 3 16.33 29.10 -8.62
CA SER A 3 15.29 29.40 -9.62
C SER A 3 13.89 29.45 -9.01
N ARG A 4 13.16 30.55 -9.30
CA ARG A 4 11.93 30.97 -8.60
C ARG A 4 10.70 30.08 -8.83
N TRP A 5 10.73 29.05 -9.70
CA TRP A 5 9.56 28.25 -10.07
C TRP A 5 9.91 26.76 -10.21
N PRO A 6 9.45 25.87 -9.29
CA PRO A 6 9.75 24.44 -9.32
C PRO A 6 9.34 23.71 -10.60
N LEU A 7 8.33 24.25 -11.31
CA LEU A 7 7.87 23.73 -12.60
C LEU A 7 8.89 23.94 -13.72
N LEU A 8 9.55 25.11 -13.77
CA LEU A 8 10.50 25.44 -14.83
C LEU A 8 11.84 24.71 -14.70
N ALA A 9 12.04 23.99 -13.59
CA ALA A 9 13.19 23.11 -13.38
C ALA A 9 12.97 21.68 -13.90
N GLN A 10 11.77 21.36 -14.41
CA GLN A 10 11.39 20.05 -14.93
C GLN A 10 11.69 19.92 -16.43
N PRO A 11 11.67 18.69 -17.00
CA PRO A 11 11.84 18.48 -18.43
C PRO A 11 10.84 19.32 -19.26
N PRO A 12 11.26 19.92 -20.39
CA PRO A 12 10.40 20.80 -21.17
C PRO A 12 9.15 20.11 -21.71
N ALA A 13 9.25 18.80 -22.00
CA ALA A 13 8.10 17.98 -22.40
C ALA A 13 7.03 17.90 -21.29
N LEU A 14 7.45 17.70 -20.03
CA LEU A 14 6.54 17.68 -18.88
C LEU A 14 5.89 19.05 -18.67
N VAL A 15 6.66 20.14 -18.77
CA VAL A 15 6.13 21.51 -18.63
C VAL A 15 5.09 21.79 -19.70
N ALA A 16 5.38 21.50 -20.96
CA ALA A 16 4.46 21.70 -22.08
C ALA A 16 3.18 20.87 -21.90
N TYR A 17 3.30 19.60 -21.51
CA TYR A 17 2.15 18.73 -21.27
C TYR A 17 1.26 19.23 -20.12
N VAL A 18 1.86 19.57 -18.97
CA VAL A 18 1.13 20.12 -17.82
C VAL A 18 0.40 21.41 -18.21
N CYS A 19 1.07 22.34 -18.88
CA CYS A 19 0.46 23.58 -19.33
C CYS A 19 -0.67 23.34 -20.34
N ALA A 20 -0.51 22.40 -21.27
CA ALA A 20 -1.55 22.06 -22.24
C ALA A 20 -2.81 21.48 -21.59
N ILE A 21 -2.65 20.55 -20.64
CA ILE A 21 -3.78 19.94 -19.92
C ILE A 21 -4.52 20.98 -19.07
N VAL A 22 -3.80 21.82 -18.33
CA VAL A 22 -4.41 22.88 -17.51
C VAL A 22 -5.09 23.95 -18.38
N ALA A 23 -4.50 24.33 -19.51
CA ALA A 23 -5.11 25.26 -20.44
C ALA A 23 -6.38 24.68 -21.08
N PHE A 24 -6.35 23.40 -21.47
CA PHE A 24 -7.50 22.71 -22.03
C PHE A 24 -8.66 22.62 -21.03
N ASP A 25 -8.37 22.26 -19.77
CA ASP A 25 -9.36 22.26 -18.67
C ASP A 25 -9.98 23.65 -18.46
N ALA A 26 -9.15 24.70 -18.39
CA ALA A 26 -9.63 26.07 -18.21
C ALA A 26 -10.52 26.57 -19.38
N VAL A 27 -10.15 26.25 -20.63
CA VAL A 27 -10.96 26.57 -21.80
C VAL A 27 -12.29 25.82 -21.75
N LEU A 28 -12.27 24.54 -21.41
CA LEU A 28 -13.48 23.72 -21.34
C LEU A 28 -14.43 24.22 -20.24
N ILE A 29 -13.90 24.59 -19.07
CA ILE A 29 -14.68 25.25 -18.01
C ILE A 29 -15.34 26.52 -18.55
N ALA A 30 -14.60 27.38 -19.25
CA ALA A 30 -15.14 28.63 -19.78
C ALA A 30 -16.24 28.42 -20.84
N VAL A 31 -16.09 27.42 -21.70
CA VAL A 31 -17.09 27.07 -22.73
C VAL A 31 -18.35 26.49 -22.09
N LEU A 32 -18.21 25.49 -21.20
CA LEU A 32 -19.36 24.82 -20.58
C LEU A 32 -20.07 25.71 -19.56
N ALA A 33 -19.36 26.60 -18.86
CA ALA A 33 -19.97 27.57 -17.95
C ALA A 33 -20.89 28.56 -18.68
N LYS A 34 -20.56 28.94 -19.92
CA LYS A 34 -21.43 29.79 -20.74
C LYS A 34 -22.68 29.04 -21.24
N ALA A 35 -22.54 27.75 -21.52
CA ALA A 35 -23.64 26.93 -22.03
C ALA A 35 -24.60 26.44 -20.92
N THR A 36 -24.17 26.44 -19.66
CA THR A 36 -24.93 25.82 -18.57
C THR A 36 -25.66 26.87 -17.72
N PRO A 37 -27.01 26.86 -17.68
CA PRO A 37 -27.75 27.73 -16.78
C PRO A 37 -27.57 27.33 -15.31
N LEU A 38 -27.28 28.33 -14.46
CA LEU A 38 -27.13 28.15 -13.02
C LEU A 38 -28.49 27.99 -12.34
N HIS A 39 -28.73 26.82 -11.75
CA HIS A 39 -29.92 26.54 -10.96
C HIS A 39 -29.56 26.43 -9.47
N ALA A 40 -30.42 26.94 -8.59
CA ALA A 40 -30.19 26.91 -7.15
C ALA A 40 -30.04 25.47 -6.61
N HIS A 41 -30.81 24.53 -7.13
CA HIS A 41 -30.70 23.10 -6.79
C HIS A 41 -29.33 22.52 -7.14
N HIS A 42 -28.78 22.84 -8.33
CA HIS A 42 -27.46 22.37 -8.75
C HIS A 42 -26.36 22.92 -7.85
N LEU A 43 -26.45 24.20 -7.48
CA LEU A 43 -25.51 24.83 -6.56
C LEU A 43 -25.58 24.23 -5.15
N ALA A 44 -26.78 23.93 -4.65
CA ALA A 44 -26.95 23.29 -3.34
C ALA A 44 -26.35 21.89 -3.31
N MET A 45 -26.61 21.06 -4.33
CA MET A 45 -26.06 19.71 -4.43
C MET A 45 -24.52 19.73 -4.60
N PHE A 46 -24.00 20.61 -5.45
CA PHE A 46 -22.56 20.81 -5.62
C PHE A 46 -21.87 21.22 -4.31
N GLY A 47 -22.47 22.19 -3.60
CA GLY A 47 -21.97 22.66 -2.31
C GLY A 47 -21.97 21.56 -1.25
N ALA A 48 -23.03 20.76 -1.16
CA ALA A 48 -23.14 19.65 -0.22
C ALA A 48 -22.10 18.54 -0.49
N LEU A 49 -21.96 18.10 -1.74
CA LEU A 49 -20.96 17.09 -2.13
C LEU A 49 -19.53 17.59 -1.89
N THR A 50 -19.26 18.86 -2.21
CA THR A 50 -17.95 19.48 -1.95
C THR A 50 -17.67 19.59 -0.45
N ALA A 51 -18.68 19.93 0.36
CA ALA A 51 -18.56 19.99 1.81
C ALA A 51 -18.28 18.60 2.43
N CYS A 52 -18.95 17.55 1.95
CA CYS A 52 -18.66 16.18 2.36
C CYS A 52 -17.21 15.77 2.05
N GLY A 53 -16.73 16.06 0.83
CA GLY A 53 -15.32 15.86 0.48
C GLY A 53 -14.36 16.66 1.37
N ALA A 54 -14.71 17.90 1.71
CA ALA A 54 -13.93 18.72 2.64
C ALA A 54 -13.87 18.13 4.07
N VAL A 55 -14.98 17.59 4.57
CA VAL A 55 -15.02 16.88 5.86
C VAL A 55 -14.12 15.65 5.82
N CYS A 56 -14.16 14.86 4.74
CA CYS A 56 -13.27 13.74 4.51
C CYS A 56 -11.77 14.13 4.57
N ILE A 57 -11.40 15.24 3.94
CA ILE A 57 -10.04 15.80 3.99
C ILE A 57 -9.67 16.23 5.41
N GLU A 58 -10.54 16.94 6.13
CA GLU A 58 -10.24 17.40 7.49
C GLU A 58 -10.20 16.24 8.50
N ALA A 59 -11.04 15.21 8.31
CA ALA A 59 -11.09 14.02 9.15
C ALA A 59 -9.80 13.19 9.07
N THR A 60 -9.07 13.27 7.95
CA THR A 60 -7.79 12.56 7.75
C THR A 60 -6.56 13.39 8.10
N ARG A 61 -6.73 14.68 8.42
CA ARG A 61 -5.64 15.64 8.69
C ARG A 61 -4.61 15.18 9.73
N ARG A 62 -5.04 14.49 10.80
CA ARG A 62 -4.16 14.12 11.94
C ARG A 62 -3.31 12.88 11.69
N LEU A 63 -3.60 12.11 10.64
CA LEU A 63 -2.93 10.84 10.39
C LEU A 63 -1.53 11.04 9.77
N GLY A 64 -1.21 12.24 9.27
CA GLY A 64 -0.03 12.46 8.44
C GLY A 64 -0.27 11.89 7.03
N MET A 65 0.38 12.45 6.02
CA MET A 65 0.30 11.93 4.65
C MET A 65 1.66 11.29 4.33
N PRO A 66 1.70 10.06 3.82
CA PRO A 66 2.96 9.45 3.40
C PRO A 66 3.61 10.33 2.32
N ALA A 67 4.94 10.37 2.29
CA ALA A 67 5.68 11.08 1.25
C ALA A 67 5.51 10.34 -0.09
N GLY A 68 4.50 10.73 -0.88
CA GLY A 68 4.16 10.07 -2.15
C GLY A 68 2.77 10.42 -2.65
N VAL A 69 2.30 9.73 -3.71
CA VAL A 69 0.91 9.78 -4.17
C VAL A 69 0.06 8.97 -3.18
N SER A 70 -0.39 9.61 -2.10
CA SER A 70 -1.38 9.00 -1.20
C SER A 70 -2.68 8.82 -1.98
N ARG A 71 -3.16 7.59 -2.13
CA ARG A 71 -4.49 7.34 -2.70
C ARG A 71 -5.54 7.81 -1.69
N ASP A 72 -6.34 8.77 -2.10
CA ASP A 72 -7.48 9.27 -1.34
C ASP A 72 -8.78 8.71 -1.93
N LEU A 73 -9.84 8.59 -1.11
CA LEU A 73 -11.16 8.16 -1.58
C LEU A 73 -11.98 9.35 -2.11
N LEU A 74 -11.32 10.37 -2.65
CA LEU A 74 -12.02 11.59 -3.01
C LEU A 74 -12.89 11.41 -4.25
N SER A 75 -12.62 10.44 -5.14
CA SER A 75 -13.47 10.23 -6.31
C SER A 75 -14.88 9.73 -5.95
N ALA A 76 -15.07 9.21 -4.73
CA ALA A 76 -16.39 8.93 -4.15
C ALA A 76 -17.30 10.17 -4.12
N TRP A 77 -16.71 11.38 -4.08
CA TRP A 77 -17.44 12.64 -4.11
C TRP A 77 -17.50 13.27 -5.50
N TRP A 78 -16.65 12.83 -6.44
CA TRP A 78 -16.53 13.42 -7.78
C TRP A 78 -17.48 12.76 -8.77
N LEU A 79 -17.63 11.43 -8.69
CA LEU A 79 -18.56 10.67 -9.53
C LEU A 79 -20.03 11.11 -9.35
N PRO A 80 -20.55 11.35 -8.13
CA PRO A 80 -21.87 11.93 -7.94
C PRO A 80 -22.03 13.29 -8.61
N VAL A 81 -21.01 14.14 -8.56
CA VAL A 81 -21.03 15.43 -9.28
C VAL A 81 -21.09 15.19 -10.79
N ALA A 82 -20.32 14.24 -11.32
CA ALA A 82 -20.32 13.92 -12.74
C ALA A 82 -21.66 13.37 -13.24
N PHE A 83 -22.37 12.58 -12.44
CA PHE A 83 -23.61 11.91 -12.84
C PHE A 83 -24.88 12.71 -12.57
N LEU A 84 -24.91 13.54 -11.52
CA LEU A 84 -26.12 14.25 -11.09
C LEU A 84 -26.15 15.72 -11.51
N LEU A 85 -25.00 16.29 -11.89
CA LEU A 85 -24.88 17.69 -12.27
C LEU A 85 -24.38 17.84 -13.71
N PRO A 86 -24.67 18.98 -14.36
CA PRO A 86 -24.12 19.28 -15.66
C PRO A 86 -22.58 19.18 -15.71
N PRO A 87 -21.97 18.83 -16.85
CA PRO A 87 -20.53 18.55 -16.96
C PRO A 87 -19.59 19.65 -16.46
N VAL A 88 -20.03 20.92 -16.46
CA VAL A 88 -19.24 22.04 -15.90
C VAL A 88 -18.91 21.84 -14.42
N TYR A 89 -19.82 21.26 -13.63
CA TYR A 89 -19.60 21.04 -12.20
C TYR A 89 -18.55 19.96 -11.96
N ALA A 90 -18.45 18.96 -12.86
CA ALA A 90 -17.43 17.92 -12.79
C ALA A 90 -16.01 18.49 -12.99
N LEU A 91 -15.85 19.50 -13.85
CA LEU A 91 -14.58 20.22 -14.02
C LEU A 91 -14.24 21.10 -12.80
N LEU A 92 -15.26 21.68 -12.16
CA LEU A 92 -15.06 22.59 -11.04
C LEU A 92 -14.82 21.86 -9.70
N ALA A 93 -15.38 20.66 -9.50
CA ALA A 93 -15.33 19.93 -8.23
C ALA A 93 -13.92 19.70 -7.66
N PRO A 94 -12.89 19.35 -8.47
CA PRO A 94 -11.56 19.09 -7.94
C PRO A 94 -10.86 20.34 -7.41
N ILE A 95 -11.19 21.54 -7.93
CA ILE A 95 -10.54 22.80 -7.59
C ILE A 95 -10.61 23.13 -6.08
N PRO A 96 -11.80 23.25 -5.45
CA PRO A 96 -11.89 23.58 -4.03
C PRO A 96 -11.25 22.50 -3.13
N MET A 97 -11.37 21.22 -3.50
CA MET A 97 -10.76 20.12 -2.75
C MET A 97 -9.24 20.15 -2.82
N GLN A 98 -8.66 20.39 -4.00
CA GLN A 98 -7.21 20.50 -4.18
C GLN A 98 -6.63 21.76 -3.53
N ILE A 99 -7.37 22.87 -3.51
CA ILE A 99 -7.02 24.06 -2.75
C ILE A 99 -6.95 23.73 -1.25
N LEU A 100 -7.99 23.05 -0.72
CA LEU A 100 -8.00 22.64 0.69
C LEU A 100 -6.83 21.71 1.02
N LEU A 101 -6.56 20.72 0.17
CA LEU A 101 -5.40 19.84 0.31
C LEU A 101 -4.07 20.60 0.26
N GLN A 102 -3.92 21.62 -0.59
CA GLN A 102 -2.71 22.45 -0.65
C GLN A 102 -2.51 23.26 0.64
N LEU A 103 -3.60 23.82 1.17
CA LEU A 103 -3.56 24.61 2.41
C LEU A 103 -3.20 23.74 3.62
N ARG A 104 -3.65 22.47 3.63
CA ARG A 104 -3.41 21.54 4.73
C ARG A 104 -2.10 20.77 4.61
N VAL A 105 -1.70 20.40 3.40
CA VAL A 105 -0.55 19.54 3.11
C VAL A 105 0.38 20.26 2.14
N ARG A 106 1.31 21.05 2.69
CA ARG A 106 2.29 21.83 1.92
C ARG A 106 3.46 21.01 1.37
N ALA A 107 3.46 19.70 1.58
CA ALA A 107 4.54 18.80 1.14
C ALA A 107 4.57 18.64 -0.39
N THR A 108 3.44 18.79 -1.08
CA THR A 108 3.35 18.67 -2.53
C THR A 108 3.56 20.02 -3.22
N VAL A 109 4.32 20.03 -4.30
CA VAL A 109 4.52 21.21 -5.16
C VAL A 109 3.21 21.63 -5.85
N LEU A 110 2.94 22.94 -5.87
CA LEU A 110 1.65 23.49 -6.31
C LEU A 110 1.25 23.08 -7.73
N TYR A 111 2.20 23.06 -8.67
CA TYR A 111 1.90 22.69 -10.07
C TYR A 111 1.37 21.26 -10.20
N ARG A 112 1.83 20.32 -9.37
CA ARG A 112 1.33 18.94 -9.39
C ARG A 112 -0.13 18.88 -8.96
N ARG A 113 -0.55 19.68 -7.97
CA ARG A 113 -1.96 19.76 -7.56
C ARG A 113 -2.84 20.40 -8.61
N VAL A 114 -2.37 21.48 -9.23
CA VAL A 114 -3.11 22.14 -10.33
C VAL A 114 -3.28 21.16 -11.50
N PHE A 115 -2.22 20.44 -11.87
CA PHE A 115 -2.28 19.40 -12.89
C PHE A 115 -3.25 18.27 -12.50
N SER A 116 -3.15 17.74 -11.27
CA SER A 116 -4.07 16.71 -10.80
C SER A 116 -5.52 17.19 -10.84
N ALA A 117 -5.81 18.41 -10.38
CA ALA A 117 -7.16 18.99 -10.45
C ALA A 117 -7.71 18.98 -11.88
N ALA A 118 -6.91 19.43 -12.86
CA ALA A 118 -7.29 19.46 -14.27
C ALA A 118 -7.47 18.04 -14.85
N ALA A 119 -6.56 17.11 -14.56
CA ALA A 119 -6.65 15.73 -15.05
C ALA A 119 -7.92 15.04 -14.54
N ILE A 120 -8.21 15.22 -13.25
CA ILE A 120 -9.42 14.74 -12.61
C ILE A 120 -10.65 15.38 -13.25
N GLY A 121 -10.65 16.71 -13.39
CA GLY A 121 -11.77 17.47 -13.95
C GLY A 121 -12.11 16.99 -15.35
N LEU A 122 -11.12 16.87 -16.24
CA LEU A 122 -11.29 16.40 -17.61
C LEU A 122 -11.81 14.95 -17.67
N ALA A 123 -11.29 14.06 -16.83
CA ALA A 123 -11.78 12.69 -16.76
C ALA A 123 -13.24 12.65 -16.27
N ALA A 124 -13.58 13.42 -15.24
CA ALA A 124 -14.93 13.47 -14.68
C ALA A 124 -15.93 14.10 -15.65
N ALA A 125 -15.54 15.15 -16.37
CA ALA A 125 -16.34 15.78 -17.41
C ALA A 125 -16.59 14.83 -18.60
N SER A 126 -15.56 14.08 -19.01
CA SER A 126 -15.69 13.07 -20.07
C SER A 126 -16.68 11.99 -19.68
N ALA A 127 -16.56 11.46 -18.45
CA ALA A 127 -17.52 10.51 -17.89
C ALA A 127 -18.93 11.10 -17.78
N SER A 128 -19.05 12.37 -17.38
CA SER A 128 -20.33 13.08 -17.29
C SER A 128 -21.01 13.23 -18.64
N VAL A 129 -20.29 13.62 -19.69
CA VAL A 129 -20.83 13.77 -21.05
C VAL A 129 -21.32 12.42 -21.58
N VAL A 130 -20.53 11.35 -21.42
CA VAL A 130 -20.93 10.01 -21.83
C VAL A 130 -22.16 9.55 -21.04
N PHE A 131 -22.19 9.77 -19.73
CA PHE A 131 -23.32 9.40 -18.88
C PHE A 131 -24.62 10.07 -19.33
N HIS A 132 -24.61 11.39 -19.51
CA HIS A 132 -25.80 12.16 -19.93
C HIS A 132 -26.25 11.87 -21.37
N HIS A 133 -25.36 11.35 -22.22
CA HIS A 133 -25.72 10.92 -23.57
C HIS A 133 -26.62 9.67 -23.56
N TRP A 134 -26.41 8.76 -22.61
CA TRP A 134 -27.17 7.51 -22.49
C TRP A 134 -28.30 7.62 -21.46
N VAL A 135 -28.09 8.35 -20.37
CA VAL A 135 -29.04 8.57 -19.28
C VAL A 135 -29.54 10.01 -19.31
N HIS A 136 -30.69 10.20 -19.95
CA HIS A 136 -31.25 11.53 -20.21
C HIS A 136 -31.93 12.16 -18.98
N VAL A 137 -32.40 11.32 -18.04
CA VAL A 137 -33.09 11.75 -16.82
C VAL A 137 -32.35 11.16 -15.62
N PRO A 138 -31.51 11.96 -14.91
CA PRO A 138 -30.74 11.52 -13.75
C PRO A 138 -31.54 10.75 -12.67
N PRO A 139 -32.85 11.03 -12.44
CA PRO A 139 -33.70 10.23 -11.56
C PRO A 139 -33.79 8.72 -11.88
N HIS A 140 -33.52 8.26 -13.12
CA HIS A 140 -33.51 6.82 -13.41
C HIS A 140 -32.37 6.08 -12.73
N LEU A 141 -31.27 6.77 -12.41
CA LEU A 141 -30.19 6.20 -11.60
C LEU A 141 -30.69 5.89 -10.18
N SER A 142 -31.44 6.83 -9.59
CA SER A 142 -32.06 6.65 -8.26
C SER A 142 -33.27 5.71 -8.25
N ALA A 143 -33.90 5.46 -9.40
CA ALA A 143 -35.01 4.52 -9.53
C ALA A 143 -34.58 3.05 -9.43
N GLY A 144 -33.27 2.76 -9.45
CA GLY A 144 -32.74 1.41 -9.33
C GLY A 144 -32.79 0.60 -10.63
N GLU A 145 -32.98 1.25 -11.77
CA GLU A 145 -32.99 0.57 -13.07
C GLU A 145 -31.58 0.06 -13.43
N GLY A 146 -31.50 -1.20 -13.87
CA GLY A 146 -30.21 -1.83 -14.17
C GLY A 146 -29.42 -1.16 -15.31
N GLY A 147 -30.12 -0.56 -16.29
CA GLY A 147 -29.50 0.13 -17.42
C GLY A 147 -28.68 1.35 -17.00
N PRO A 148 -29.28 2.38 -16.37
CA PRO A 148 -28.57 3.54 -15.84
C PRO A 148 -27.44 3.19 -14.87
N ILE A 149 -27.62 2.17 -14.03
CA ILE A 149 -26.56 1.70 -13.11
C ILE A 149 -25.38 1.11 -13.89
N ALA A 150 -25.64 0.30 -14.92
CA ALA A 150 -24.58 -0.26 -15.76
C ALA A 150 -23.82 0.85 -16.53
N VAL A 151 -24.53 1.87 -17.03
CA VAL A 151 -23.92 3.03 -17.66
C VAL A 151 -23.08 3.83 -16.65
N ALA A 152 -23.59 4.05 -15.44
CA ALA A 152 -22.83 4.72 -14.37
C ALA A 152 -21.54 3.96 -14.04
N ALA A 153 -21.61 2.63 -13.88
CA ALA A 153 -20.44 1.80 -13.65
C ALA A 153 -19.42 1.88 -14.80
N ALA A 154 -19.88 1.83 -16.05
CA ALA A 154 -19.01 1.98 -17.22
C ALA A 154 -18.35 3.38 -17.28
N CYS A 155 -19.09 4.44 -16.96
CA CYS A 155 -18.56 5.80 -16.90
C CYS A 155 -17.58 5.99 -15.73
N ALA A 156 -17.80 5.29 -14.61
CA ALA A 156 -16.89 5.27 -13.47
C ALA A 156 -15.55 4.61 -13.85
N VAL A 157 -15.58 3.49 -14.59
CA VAL A 157 -14.38 2.87 -15.16
C VAL A 157 -13.69 3.81 -16.16
N LEU A 158 -14.45 4.44 -17.06
CA LEU A 158 -13.91 5.43 -18.01
C LEU A 158 -13.17 6.57 -17.28
N PHE A 159 -13.77 7.11 -16.22
CA PHE A 159 -13.16 8.12 -15.37
C PHE A 159 -11.79 7.67 -14.85
N THR A 160 -11.71 6.47 -14.26
CA THR A 160 -10.44 5.95 -13.70
C THR A 160 -9.40 5.73 -14.80
N VAL A 161 -9.78 5.15 -15.94
CA VAL A 161 -8.87 4.91 -17.06
C VAL A 161 -8.30 6.22 -17.60
N LEU A 162 -9.16 7.23 -17.84
CA LEU A 162 -8.72 8.53 -18.35
C LEU A 162 -7.83 9.26 -17.35
N ASN A 163 -8.24 9.34 -16.08
CA ASN A 163 -7.45 10.00 -15.05
C ASN A 163 -6.08 9.34 -14.89
N THR A 164 -6.05 8.00 -14.86
CA THR A 164 -4.80 7.22 -14.74
C THR A 164 -3.91 7.43 -15.97
N ALA A 165 -4.47 7.44 -17.19
CA ALA A 165 -3.71 7.69 -18.41
C ALA A 165 -3.07 9.08 -18.41
N LEU A 166 -3.82 10.14 -18.03
CA LEU A 166 -3.30 11.50 -17.95
C LEU A 166 -2.15 11.61 -16.94
N ILE A 167 -2.30 10.99 -15.76
CA ILE A 167 -1.26 10.99 -14.73
C ILE A 167 -0.05 10.16 -15.18
N ALA A 168 -0.26 9.01 -15.83
CA ALA A 168 0.80 8.13 -16.31
C ALA A 168 1.67 8.82 -17.39
N VAL A 169 1.06 9.55 -18.31
CA VAL A 169 1.79 10.34 -19.31
C VAL A 169 2.66 11.41 -18.64
N ALA A 170 2.14 12.13 -17.65
CA ALA A 170 2.94 13.09 -16.88
C ALA A 170 4.07 12.42 -16.09
N ALA A 171 3.81 11.24 -15.50
CA ALA A 171 4.84 10.49 -14.77
C ALA A 171 5.97 10.05 -15.70
N HIS A 172 5.65 9.47 -16.85
CA HIS A 172 6.63 9.03 -17.84
C HIS A 172 7.41 10.21 -18.45
N ALA A 173 6.76 11.36 -18.66
CA ALA A 173 7.44 12.58 -19.09
C ALA A 173 8.39 13.16 -18.01
N SER A 174 8.20 12.80 -16.74
CA SER A 174 9.09 13.18 -15.63
C SER A 174 10.28 12.23 -15.48
N ASP A 175 10.07 10.93 -15.73
CA ASP A 175 11.10 9.88 -15.61
C ASP A 175 10.91 8.83 -16.73
N PRO A 176 11.60 9.01 -17.88
CA PRO A 176 11.43 8.15 -19.06
C PRO A 176 11.93 6.72 -18.86
N GLU A 177 12.77 6.45 -17.86
CA GLU A 177 13.34 5.12 -17.60
C GLU A 177 12.38 4.21 -16.82
N GLY A 178 11.31 4.77 -16.25
CA GLY A 178 10.30 4.02 -15.51
C GLY A 178 9.44 3.11 -16.40
N ARG A 179 9.30 1.84 -16.02
CA ARG A 179 8.45 0.85 -16.70
C ARG A 179 6.96 1.20 -16.53
N TRP A 180 6.25 1.37 -17.65
CA TRP A 180 4.80 1.64 -17.71
C TRP A 180 3.95 0.62 -16.92
N CYS A 181 4.36 -0.65 -16.88
CA CYS A 181 3.61 -1.74 -16.25
C CYS A 181 3.62 -1.71 -14.70
N GLU A 182 4.66 -1.17 -14.06
CA GLU A 182 4.76 -1.13 -12.58
C GLU A 182 3.88 -0.01 -11.97
N VAL A 183 3.50 0.98 -12.79
CA VAL A 183 2.60 2.06 -12.39
C VAL A 183 1.13 1.63 -12.49
N LEU A 184 0.78 0.81 -13.49
CA LEU A 184 -0.61 0.55 -13.89
C LEU A 184 -1.21 -0.75 -13.33
N TRP A 185 -0.42 -1.76 -12.95
CA TRP A 185 -0.96 -3.11 -12.69
C TRP A 185 -0.47 -3.72 -11.38
N ASP A 186 -1.26 -3.55 -10.33
CA ASP A 186 -1.09 -4.21 -9.03
C ASP A 186 -2.49 -4.67 -8.56
N ARG A 187 -2.61 -5.93 -8.12
CA ARG A 187 -3.92 -6.51 -7.76
C ARG A 187 -4.59 -5.76 -6.62
N GLU A 188 -3.80 -5.33 -5.64
CA GLU A 188 -4.30 -4.55 -4.51
C GLU A 188 -4.79 -3.17 -4.99
N ARG A 189 -4.09 -2.57 -5.96
CA ARG A 189 -4.50 -1.29 -6.57
C ARG A 189 -5.83 -1.39 -7.30
N VAL A 190 -6.01 -2.42 -8.11
CA VAL A 190 -7.26 -2.63 -8.88
C VAL A 190 -8.45 -2.84 -7.94
N LEU A 191 -8.25 -3.58 -6.85
CA LEU A 191 -9.31 -3.82 -5.87
C LEU A 191 -9.73 -2.53 -5.17
N LEU A 192 -8.76 -1.71 -4.75
CA LEU A 192 -9.05 -0.40 -4.13
C LEU A 192 -9.76 0.55 -5.10
N ASP A 193 -9.35 0.58 -6.37
CA ASP A 193 -10.00 1.39 -7.39
C ASP A 193 -11.45 0.93 -7.61
N ALA A 194 -11.69 -0.39 -7.63
CA ALA A 194 -13.05 -0.94 -7.73
C ALA A 194 -13.95 -0.55 -6.54
N VAL A 195 -13.42 -0.60 -5.31
CA VAL A 195 -14.15 -0.17 -4.10
C VAL A 195 -14.52 1.31 -4.19
N GLU A 196 -13.58 2.15 -4.63
CA GLU A 196 -13.80 3.59 -4.75
C GLU A 196 -14.87 3.93 -5.81
N LEU A 197 -14.83 3.24 -6.96
CA LEU A 197 -15.82 3.39 -8.02
C LEU A 197 -17.22 2.98 -7.57
N CYS A 198 -17.34 1.82 -6.90
CA CYS A 198 -18.60 1.35 -6.33
C CYS A 198 -19.16 2.35 -5.33
N LEU A 199 -18.31 2.92 -4.47
CA LEU A 199 -18.71 3.92 -3.49
C LEU A 199 -19.23 5.19 -4.16
N GLY A 200 -18.56 5.69 -5.21
CA GLY A 200 -19.01 6.86 -5.95
C GLY A 200 -20.36 6.67 -6.65
N VAL A 201 -20.61 5.50 -7.25
CA VAL A 201 -21.93 5.17 -7.83
C VAL A 201 -23.00 5.09 -6.74
N LEU A 202 -22.70 4.47 -5.60
CA LEU A 202 -23.62 4.38 -4.47
C LEU A 202 -23.99 5.76 -3.92
N VAL A 203 -23.00 6.64 -3.74
CA VAL A 203 -23.24 8.03 -3.30
C VAL A 203 -24.12 8.77 -4.32
N ALA A 204 -23.91 8.55 -5.62
CA ALA A 204 -24.71 9.15 -6.69
C ALA A 204 -26.19 8.71 -6.61
N VAL A 205 -26.43 7.40 -6.45
CA VAL A 205 -27.78 6.84 -6.28
C VAL A 205 -28.48 7.45 -5.06
N VAL A 206 -27.78 7.49 -3.92
CA VAL A 206 -28.31 8.01 -2.65
C VAL A 206 -28.63 9.51 -2.74
N CYS A 207 -27.75 10.30 -3.34
CA CYS A 207 -27.99 11.73 -3.54
C CYS A 207 -29.14 12.00 -4.51
N GLY A 208 -29.32 11.16 -5.53
CA GLY A 208 -30.45 11.23 -6.46
C GLY A 208 -31.80 10.98 -5.77
N LEU A 209 -31.83 10.16 -4.71
CA LEU A 209 -33.05 9.94 -3.91
C LEU A 209 -33.38 11.15 -3.02
N ASN A 210 -32.41 11.58 -2.21
CA ASN A 210 -32.57 12.73 -1.33
C ASN A 210 -31.20 13.22 -0.84
N LEU A 211 -30.90 14.51 -1.04
CA LEU A 211 -29.64 15.12 -0.62
C LEU A 211 -29.36 14.98 0.90
N ALA A 212 -30.41 14.91 1.74
CA ALA A 212 -30.26 14.74 3.18
C ALA A 212 -29.62 13.40 3.58
N LEU A 213 -29.68 12.39 2.71
CA LEU A 213 -29.08 11.07 2.96
C LEU A 213 -27.55 11.10 2.95
N LEU A 214 -26.93 12.20 2.50
CA LEU A 214 -25.49 12.43 2.69
C LEU A 214 -25.06 12.34 4.17
N LEU A 215 -25.94 12.67 5.12
CA LEU A 215 -25.68 12.52 6.55
C LEU A 215 -25.46 11.05 6.97
N LEU A 216 -26.06 10.10 6.25
CA LEU A 216 -25.88 8.67 6.50
C LEU A 216 -24.68 8.10 5.73
N VAL A 217 -24.36 8.65 4.56
CA VAL A 217 -23.24 8.20 3.71
C VAL A 217 -21.90 8.69 4.24
N LEU A 218 -21.84 9.90 4.78
CA LEU A 218 -20.59 10.54 5.19
C LEU A 218 -19.82 9.75 6.27
N PRO A 219 -20.42 9.27 7.37
CA PRO A 219 -19.65 8.56 8.41
C PRO A 219 -18.99 7.25 7.91
N PRO A 220 -19.67 6.35 7.17
CA PRO A 220 -19.03 5.18 6.57
C PRO A 220 -17.88 5.53 5.62
N VAL A 221 -18.05 6.52 4.75
CA VAL A 221 -16.99 6.96 3.81
C VAL A 221 -15.78 7.49 4.57
N VAL A 222 -15.99 8.31 5.61
CA VAL A 222 -14.92 8.85 6.45
C VAL A 222 -14.18 7.73 7.19
N LEU A 223 -14.89 6.75 7.73
CA LEU A 223 -14.28 5.60 8.42
C LEU A 223 -13.43 4.76 7.46
N LEU A 224 -13.94 4.49 6.26
CA LEU A 224 -13.20 3.75 5.23
C LEU A 224 -11.96 4.52 4.76
N GLN A 225 -12.07 5.83 4.55
CA GLN A 225 -10.92 6.64 4.15
C GLN A 225 -9.85 6.65 5.24
N ARG A 226 -10.25 6.74 6.50
CA ARG A 226 -9.33 6.68 7.64
C ARG A 226 -8.62 5.34 7.75
N SER A 227 -9.34 4.23 7.57
CA SER A 227 -8.73 2.89 7.65
C SER A 227 -7.74 2.66 6.52
N LEU A 228 -8.08 3.06 5.29
CA LEU A 228 -7.16 2.97 4.15
C LEU A 228 -5.91 3.83 4.35
N LEU A 229 -6.07 5.09 4.77
CA LEU A 229 -4.92 5.96 5.02
C LEU A 229 -4.04 5.41 6.14
N HIS A 230 -4.64 4.85 7.20
CA HIS A 230 -3.89 4.22 8.27
C HIS A 230 -3.08 3.00 7.78
N ALA A 231 -3.68 2.15 6.95
CA ALA A 231 -2.97 1.03 6.33
C ALA A 231 -1.83 1.50 5.41
N GLN A 232 -2.05 2.54 4.60
CA GLN A 232 -1.02 3.14 3.77
C GLN A 232 0.14 3.73 4.60
N LEU A 233 -0.17 4.39 5.72
CA LEU A 233 0.84 4.92 6.64
C LEU A 233 1.63 3.81 7.32
N GLN A 234 0.97 2.73 7.73
CA GLN A 234 1.64 1.56 8.28
C GLN A 234 2.56 0.90 7.25
N ALA A 235 2.12 0.79 5.99
CA ALA A 235 2.93 0.28 4.89
C ALA A 235 4.10 1.21 4.53
N ALA A 236 3.89 2.53 4.60
CA ALA A 236 4.90 3.54 4.35
C ALA A 236 5.89 3.71 5.51
N ALA A 237 5.49 3.36 6.74
CA ALA A 237 6.41 3.28 7.85
C ALA A 237 7.47 2.22 7.52
N ARG A 238 8.74 2.54 7.74
CA ARG A 238 9.84 1.57 7.54
C ARG A 238 9.99 0.65 8.77
N THR A 239 9.48 1.08 9.92
CA THR A 239 9.71 0.42 11.21
C THR A 239 8.40 0.02 11.89
N ASP A 240 8.41 -1.10 12.59
CA ASP A 240 7.32 -1.51 13.48
C ASP A 240 7.28 -0.61 14.73
N PRO A 241 6.12 -0.04 15.09
CA PRO A 241 6.02 0.96 16.16
C PRO A 241 6.26 0.40 17.56
N LYS A 242 6.11 -0.91 17.79
CA LYS A 242 6.28 -1.52 19.11
C LYS A 242 7.74 -1.90 19.39
N THR A 243 8.47 -2.27 18.35
CA THR A 243 9.83 -2.81 18.46
C THR A 243 10.91 -1.89 17.91
N GLY A 244 10.53 -0.95 17.04
CA GLY A 244 11.44 -0.10 16.29
C GLY A 244 12.28 -0.84 15.24
N LEU A 245 12.11 -2.16 15.07
CA LEU A 245 12.74 -2.94 13.99
C LEU A 245 12.10 -2.61 12.65
N LEU A 246 12.63 -3.13 11.54
CA LEU A 246 11.92 -3.08 10.27
C LEU A 246 10.56 -3.78 10.41
N ASN A 247 9.52 -3.21 9.81
CA ASN A 247 8.27 -3.96 9.65
C ASN A 247 8.43 -5.00 8.53
N ALA A 248 7.49 -5.95 8.45
CA ALA A 248 7.56 -7.05 7.47
C ALA A 248 7.79 -6.56 6.03
N ALA A 249 7.08 -5.52 5.60
CA ALA A 249 7.21 -4.97 4.25
C ALA A 249 8.58 -4.32 3.98
N ALA A 250 9.15 -3.60 4.95
CA ALA A 250 10.48 -3.00 4.81
C ALA A 250 11.59 -4.04 4.88
N TRP A 251 11.45 -5.03 5.78
CA TRP A 251 12.40 -6.13 5.89
C TRP A 251 12.45 -6.96 4.59
N GLN A 252 11.29 -7.29 4.02
CA GLN A 252 11.20 -8.03 2.75
C GLN A 252 11.97 -7.33 1.63
N ARG A 253 11.80 -6.02 1.46
CA ARG A 253 12.51 -5.25 0.43
C ARG A 253 14.03 -5.25 0.62
N GLU A 254 14.50 -5.15 1.86
CA GLU A 254 15.93 -5.25 2.17
C GLU A 254 16.45 -6.67 1.92
N ALA A 255 15.65 -7.68 2.23
CA ALA A 255 15.99 -9.07 2.00
C ALA A 255 16.06 -9.43 0.51
N ASP A 256 15.10 -8.99 -0.30
CA ASP A 256 15.15 -9.17 -1.76
C ASP A 256 16.42 -8.54 -2.37
N THR A 257 16.83 -7.38 -1.85
CA THR A 257 18.06 -6.69 -2.30
C THR A 257 19.31 -7.49 -1.96
N GLU A 258 19.41 -8.02 -0.75
CA GLU A 258 20.56 -8.83 -0.32
C GLU A 258 20.59 -10.21 -0.96
N ILE A 259 19.43 -10.84 -1.22
CA ILE A 259 19.35 -12.10 -1.98
C ILE A 259 19.83 -11.87 -3.42
N ALA A 260 19.33 -10.84 -4.10
CA ALA A 260 19.79 -10.51 -5.46
C ALA A 260 21.28 -10.14 -5.51
N ARG A 261 21.84 -9.60 -4.42
CA ARG A 261 23.28 -9.37 -4.29
C ARG A 261 24.04 -10.69 -4.13
N ALA A 262 23.63 -11.53 -3.19
CA ALA A 262 24.28 -12.80 -2.91
C ALA A 262 24.23 -13.76 -4.11
N GLN A 263 23.13 -13.78 -4.88
CA GLN A 263 23.02 -14.50 -6.15
C GLN A 263 24.05 -14.04 -7.18
N ARG A 264 24.33 -12.73 -7.25
CA ARG A 264 25.31 -12.17 -8.21
C ARG A 264 26.75 -12.39 -7.78
N THR A 265 27.04 -12.36 -6.48
CA THR A 265 28.41 -12.51 -5.95
C THR A 265 28.78 -13.96 -5.63
N GLY A 266 27.78 -14.85 -5.51
CA GLY A 266 27.97 -16.22 -5.03
C GLY A 266 28.21 -16.30 -3.52
N ASP A 267 27.93 -15.23 -2.76
CA ASP A 267 28.14 -15.20 -1.32
C ASP A 267 27.10 -16.07 -0.59
N ALA A 268 27.52 -16.65 0.53
CA ALA A 268 26.61 -17.37 1.42
C ALA A 268 25.56 -16.42 2.02
N LEU A 269 24.34 -16.90 2.23
CA LEU A 269 23.27 -16.13 2.84
C LEU A 269 22.34 -17.08 3.61
N ALA A 270 21.91 -16.65 4.79
CA ALA A 270 21.01 -17.41 5.64
C ALA A 270 19.84 -16.58 6.13
N LEU A 271 18.69 -17.24 6.32
CA LEU A 271 17.48 -16.67 6.88
C LEU A 271 17.16 -17.39 8.20
N VAL A 272 16.84 -16.62 9.24
CA VAL A 272 16.43 -17.15 10.55
C VAL A 272 15.06 -16.59 10.89
N LEU A 273 14.09 -17.47 11.07
CA LEU A 273 12.77 -17.14 11.59
C LEU A 273 12.72 -17.50 13.07
N VAL A 274 12.30 -16.57 13.92
CA VAL A 274 12.32 -16.68 15.38
C VAL A 274 10.93 -16.35 15.94
N ASP A 275 10.44 -17.17 16.86
CA ASP A 275 9.12 -17.01 17.46
C ASP A 275 9.21 -17.12 18.99
N ILE A 276 8.46 -16.26 19.69
CA ILE A 276 8.41 -16.26 21.15
C ILE A 276 7.49 -17.38 21.64
N ASP A 277 8.07 -18.33 22.36
CA ASP A 277 7.34 -19.47 22.88
C ASP A 277 6.27 -19.01 23.88
N HIS A 278 5.04 -19.48 23.67
CA HIS A 278 3.90 -19.22 24.57
C HIS A 278 3.56 -17.73 24.78
N PHE A 279 3.85 -16.86 23.80
CA PHE A 279 3.58 -15.43 23.92
C PHE A 279 2.11 -15.10 24.24
N LYS A 280 1.15 -15.83 23.66
CA LYS A 280 -0.27 -15.72 24.03
C LYS A 280 -0.51 -15.88 25.53
N LYS A 281 0.15 -16.83 26.19
CA LYS A 281 0.03 -17.04 27.65
C LYS A 281 0.55 -15.85 28.44
N VAL A 282 1.61 -15.18 27.95
CA VAL A 282 2.12 -13.94 28.56
C VAL A 282 1.06 -12.84 28.49
N ASN A 283 0.45 -12.63 27.33
CA ASN A 283 -0.64 -11.67 27.17
C ASN A 283 -1.85 -11.99 28.05
N ASP A 284 -2.26 -13.26 28.08
CA ASP A 284 -3.43 -13.69 28.85
C ASP A 284 -3.19 -13.58 30.38
N THR A 285 -1.94 -13.73 30.84
CA THR A 285 -1.60 -13.71 32.27
C THR A 285 -1.27 -12.30 32.78
N TYR A 286 -0.52 -11.52 32.00
CA TYR A 286 0.04 -10.24 32.44
C TYR A 286 -0.51 -9.02 31.67
N GLY A 287 -1.38 -9.25 30.69
CA GLY A 287 -1.97 -8.23 29.85
C GLY A 287 -1.09 -7.80 28.67
N HIS A 288 -1.73 -7.20 27.67
CA HIS A 288 -1.08 -6.79 26.41
C HIS A 288 0.04 -5.76 26.58
N LEU A 289 0.00 -4.92 27.64
CA LEU A 289 1.07 -3.95 27.90
C LEU A 289 2.39 -4.64 28.27
N VAL A 290 2.34 -5.73 29.04
CA VAL A 290 3.52 -6.54 29.36
C VAL A 290 3.99 -7.31 28.13
N GLY A 291 3.06 -7.82 27.31
CA GLY A 291 3.41 -8.41 26.01
C GLY A 291 4.17 -7.44 25.11
N ASP A 292 3.74 -6.18 25.04
CA ASP A 292 4.42 -5.14 24.26
C ASP A 292 5.83 -4.84 24.80
N GLN A 293 6.03 -4.87 26.12
CA GLN A 293 7.37 -4.75 26.73
C GLN A 293 8.27 -5.95 26.37
N VAL A 294 7.72 -7.17 26.38
CA VAL A 294 8.44 -8.38 25.96
C VAL A 294 8.88 -8.27 24.50
N LEU A 295 8.01 -7.79 23.61
CA LEU A 295 8.36 -7.57 22.20
C LEU A 295 9.46 -6.50 22.03
N ALA A 296 9.35 -5.39 22.77
CA ALA A 296 10.36 -4.33 22.73
C ALA A 296 11.74 -4.81 23.22
N GLN A 297 11.77 -5.57 24.32
CA GLN A 297 13.01 -6.11 24.87
C GLN A 297 13.60 -7.21 23.99
N MET A 298 12.75 -8.04 23.37
CA MET A 298 13.16 -9.02 22.35
C MET A 298 13.88 -8.32 21.20
N ALA A 299 13.28 -7.26 20.66
CA ALA A 299 13.86 -6.47 19.58
C ALA A 299 15.20 -5.81 19.94
N ALA A 300 15.31 -5.23 21.14
CA ALA A 300 16.56 -4.68 21.64
C ALA A 300 17.63 -5.77 21.77
N THR A 301 17.25 -6.95 22.28
CA THR A 301 18.15 -8.10 22.41
C THR A 301 18.65 -8.54 21.05
N LEU A 302 17.77 -8.76 20.06
CA LEU A 302 18.16 -9.15 18.71
C LEU A 302 19.16 -8.14 18.11
N ARG A 303 18.83 -6.84 18.14
CA ARG A 303 19.71 -5.78 17.61
C ARG A 303 21.13 -5.81 18.20
N THR A 304 21.25 -6.00 19.51
CA THR A 304 22.57 -6.01 20.18
C THR A 304 23.41 -7.24 19.86
N GLN A 305 22.79 -8.32 19.36
CA GLN A 305 23.47 -9.59 19.07
C GLN A 305 23.79 -9.78 17.58
N LEU A 306 23.37 -8.84 16.73
CA LEU A 306 23.52 -8.88 15.27
C LEU A 306 24.55 -7.85 14.81
N ARG A 307 25.14 -8.09 13.64
CA ARG A 307 26.09 -7.19 12.98
C ARG A 307 25.33 -6.04 12.31
N GLU A 308 26.02 -4.95 12.00
CA GLU A 308 25.41 -3.76 11.38
C GLU A 308 24.74 -4.05 10.03
N TYR A 309 25.26 -5.03 9.28
CA TYR A 309 24.76 -5.43 7.97
C TYR A 309 23.78 -6.62 8.02
N ASP A 310 23.49 -7.17 9.21
CA ASP A 310 22.44 -8.17 9.36
C ASP A 310 21.08 -7.45 9.35
N VAL A 311 20.11 -7.99 8.60
CA VAL A 311 18.80 -7.35 8.41
C VAL A 311 17.79 -7.98 9.36
N VAL A 312 17.24 -7.21 10.31
CA VAL A 312 16.30 -7.71 11.31
C VAL A 312 14.97 -6.97 11.27
N GLY A 313 13.88 -7.73 11.28
CA GLY A 313 12.51 -7.22 11.22
C GLY A 313 11.54 -8.00 12.10
N ARG A 314 10.39 -7.39 12.36
CA ARG A 314 9.24 -8.07 12.94
C ARG A 314 8.33 -8.54 11.82
N PHE A 315 8.20 -9.85 11.68
CA PHE A 315 7.47 -10.49 10.58
C PHE A 315 5.97 -10.61 10.90
N GLY A 316 5.64 -10.90 12.17
CA GLY A 316 4.27 -11.15 12.62
C GLY A 316 4.01 -10.67 14.06
N GLY A 317 2.95 -11.19 14.67
CA GLY A 317 2.54 -10.83 16.03
C GLY A 317 3.65 -11.07 17.06
N GLU A 318 4.20 -12.27 17.10
CA GLU A 318 5.27 -12.70 18.01
C GLU A 318 6.50 -13.23 17.26
N GLU A 319 6.54 -13.01 15.95
CA GLU A 319 7.53 -13.56 15.03
C GLU A 319 8.50 -12.47 14.55
N PHE A 320 9.77 -12.82 14.56
CA PHE A 320 10.90 -12.00 14.14
C PHE A 320 11.67 -12.73 13.05
N VAL A 321 12.25 -11.98 12.14
CA VAL A 321 13.01 -12.54 11.03
C VAL A 321 14.35 -11.83 10.91
N VAL A 322 15.39 -12.61 10.63
CA VAL A 322 16.76 -12.14 10.50
C VAL A 322 17.36 -12.68 9.20
N LEU A 323 17.95 -11.80 8.40
CA LEU A 323 18.78 -12.16 7.27
C LEU A 323 20.25 -11.97 7.64
N LEU A 324 21.09 -12.95 7.32
CA LEU A 324 22.51 -12.98 7.65
C LEU A 324 23.33 -13.07 6.34
N PRO A 325 23.70 -11.93 5.74
CA PRO A 325 24.59 -11.90 4.58
C PRO A 325 25.99 -12.44 4.94
N GLY A 326 26.55 -13.29 4.08
CA GLY A 326 27.85 -13.93 4.28
C GLY A 326 27.87 -15.04 5.32
N ALA A 327 26.71 -15.54 5.76
CA ALA A 327 26.62 -16.61 6.75
C ALA A 327 26.37 -17.97 6.09
N ASP A 328 27.31 -18.90 6.30
CA ASP A 328 27.11 -20.31 5.98
C ASP A 328 26.25 -21.02 7.03
N VAL A 329 26.02 -22.32 6.86
CA VAL A 329 25.21 -23.14 7.79
C VAL A 329 25.75 -23.12 9.22
N HIS A 330 27.07 -23.08 9.41
CA HIS A 330 27.69 -23.10 10.73
C HIS A 330 27.51 -21.75 11.42
N GLU A 331 27.75 -20.66 10.69
CA GLU A 331 27.58 -19.31 11.20
C GLU A 331 26.10 -19.02 11.51
N ALA A 332 25.20 -19.35 10.59
CA ALA A 332 23.77 -19.14 10.77
C ALA A 332 23.25 -19.86 12.02
N ARG A 333 23.62 -21.13 12.22
CA ARG A 333 23.25 -21.89 13.42
C ARG A 333 23.84 -21.27 14.68
N ARG A 334 25.11 -20.83 14.64
CA ARG A 334 25.79 -20.18 15.76
C ARG A 334 25.11 -18.87 16.16
N VAL A 335 24.71 -18.06 15.18
CA VAL A 335 23.96 -16.82 15.41
C VAL A 335 22.59 -17.15 16.00
N ALA A 336 21.83 -18.06 15.41
CA ALA A 336 20.51 -18.45 15.91
C ALA A 336 20.56 -18.97 17.36
N GLU A 337 21.53 -19.82 17.71
CA GLU A 337 21.70 -20.31 19.09
C GLU A 337 22.10 -19.20 20.07
N ARG A 338 22.92 -18.25 19.61
CA ARG A 338 23.26 -17.06 20.40
C ARG A 338 22.01 -16.22 20.68
N LEU A 339 21.18 -15.97 19.67
CA LEU A 339 19.91 -15.25 19.83
C LEU A 339 19.02 -15.97 20.83
N ARG A 340 18.78 -17.27 20.63
CA ARG A 340 17.98 -18.11 21.54
C ARG A 340 18.44 -18.01 22.98
N THR A 341 19.73 -18.23 23.22
CA THR A 341 20.32 -18.21 24.56
C THR A 341 20.22 -16.83 25.22
N ARG A 342 20.39 -15.75 24.45
CA ARG A 342 20.33 -14.38 24.97
C ARG A 342 18.91 -13.97 25.31
N VAL A 343 17.95 -14.34 24.49
CA VAL A 343 16.53 -14.09 24.76
C VAL A 343 16.05 -14.92 25.96
N GLY A 344 16.48 -16.18 26.09
CA GLY A 344 16.18 -17.00 27.27
C GLY A 344 16.73 -16.46 28.59
N ARG A 345 17.66 -15.49 28.56
CA ARG A 345 18.19 -14.78 29.73
C ARG A 345 17.58 -13.39 29.94
N MET A 346 16.73 -12.96 29.02
CA MET A 346 16.01 -11.70 29.12
C MET A 346 15.00 -11.77 30.27
N VAL A 347 14.91 -10.68 31.02
CA VAL A 347 13.93 -10.54 32.09
C VAL A 347 13.18 -9.24 31.88
N VAL A 348 11.85 -9.31 31.87
CA VAL A 348 10.98 -8.15 31.78
C VAL A 348 10.33 -7.92 33.15
N PRO A 349 10.68 -6.81 33.84
CA PRO A 349 10.09 -6.50 35.13
C PRO A 349 8.63 -6.05 34.96
N THR A 350 7.76 -6.59 35.79
CA THR A 350 6.35 -6.17 35.91
C THR A 350 6.07 -5.76 37.35
N GLU A 351 4.93 -5.12 37.61
CA GLU A 351 4.53 -4.73 38.97
C GLU A 351 4.41 -5.92 39.94
N GLN A 352 4.23 -7.13 39.42
CA GLN A 352 3.90 -8.33 40.19
C GLN A 352 4.97 -9.43 40.10
N ALA A 353 5.77 -9.47 39.04
CA ALA A 353 6.74 -10.55 38.78
C ALA A 353 7.82 -10.18 37.75
N MET A 354 8.86 -11.02 37.67
CA MET A 354 9.83 -11.03 36.58
C MET A 354 9.38 -12.03 35.50
N VAL A 355 9.08 -11.54 34.29
CA VAL A 355 8.65 -12.38 33.17
C VAL A 355 9.86 -12.81 32.34
N THR A 356 9.99 -14.11 32.12
CA THR A 356 11.00 -14.72 31.25
C THR A 356 10.32 -15.47 30.11
N VAL A 357 10.91 -15.43 28.92
CA VAL A 357 10.41 -16.14 27.73
C VAL A 357 11.54 -16.90 27.06
N THR A 358 11.20 -17.98 26.37
CA THR A 358 12.10 -18.70 25.45
C THR A 358 11.69 -18.42 24.02
N VAL A 359 12.55 -18.80 23.07
CA VAL A 359 12.24 -18.68 21.64
C VAL A 359 12.59 -19.98 20.92
N SER A 360 11.77 -20.29 19.92
CA SER A 360 12.08 -21.32 18.93
C SER A 360 12.57 -20.63 17.65
N ALA A 361 13.50 -21.24 16.93
CA ALA A 361 14.03 -20.69 15.68
C ALA A 361 14.17 -21.74 14.58
N GLY A 362 13.84 -21.34 13.35
CA GLY A 362 14.08 -22.10 12.12
C GLY A 362 15.11 -21.39 11.24
N VAL A 363 16.08 -22.12 10.69
CA VAL A 363 17.17 -21.57 9.89
C VAL A 363 17.17 -22.16 8.48
N ALA A 364 17.06 -21.33 7.45
CA ALA A 364 17.21 -21.69 6.05
C ALA A 364 18.50 -21.09 5.45
N ILE A 365 19.05 -21.74 4.42
CA ILE A 365 20.34 -21.40 3.82
C ILE A 365 20.13 -21.31 2.31
N MET A 366 20.54 -20.18 1.72
CA MET A 366 20.46 -19.95 0.27
C MET A 366 21.27 -20.99 -0.49
N ASN A 367 20.76 -21.42 -1.64
CA ASN A 367 21.32 -22.47 -2.50
C ASN A 367 21.36 -23.88 -1.87
N VAL A 368 20.80 -24.07 -0.68
CA VAL A 368 20.63 -25.39 -0.04
C VAL A 368 19.15 -25.69 0.21
N HIS A 369 18.42 -24.70 0.71
CA HIS A 369 17.01 -24.84 1.07
C HIS A 369 16.06 -24.02 0.18
N GLY A 370 16.61 -23.14 -0.67
CA GLY A 370 15.87 -22.29 -1.61
C GLY A 370 16.79 -21.29 -2.30
N GLU A 371 16.37 -20.79 -3.46
CA GLU A 371 17.09 -19.80 -4.26
C GLU A 371 16.50 -18.39 -4.13
N ASP A 372 15.23 -18.27 -3.74
CA ASP A 372 14.53 -17.01 -3.52
C ASP A 372 13.96 -16.86 -2.10
N LEU A 373 13.43 -15.67 -1.80
CA LEU A 373 12.94 -15.34 -0.47
C LEU A 373 11.71 -16.18 -0.07
N ILE A 374 10.84 -16.53 -1.03
CA ILE A 374 9.62 -17.31 -0.76
C ILE A 374 10.03 -18.73 -0.32
N GLU A 375 10.95 -19.36 -1.05
CA GLU A 375 11.47 -20.68 -0.73
C GLU A 375 12.22 -20.70 0.61
N LEU A 376 13.05 -19.68 0.87
CA LEU A 376 13.80 -19.56 2.12
C LEU A 376 12.88 -19.36 3.33
N LEU A 377 11.84 -18.54 3.21
CA LEU A 377 10.85 -18.36 4.26
C LEU A 377 10.08 -19.65 4.53
N ALA A 378 9.63 -20.35 3.47
CA ALA A 378 8.92 -21.62 3.61
C ALA A 378 9.78 -22.69 4.30
N ALA A 379 11.07 -22.76 3.95
CA ALA A 379 12.01 -23.68 4.58
C ALA A 379 12.26 -23.32 6.05
N ALA A 380 12.47 -22.03 6.37
CA ALA A 380 12.68 -21.58 7.74
C ALA A 380 11.43 -21.80 8.61
N ASP A 381 10.24 -21.58 8.05
CA ASP A 381 8.96 -21.84 8.73
C ASP A 381 8.78 -23.32 9.07
N LEU A 382 9.05 -24.22 8.12
CA LEU A 382 9.02 -25.66 8.38
C LEU A 382 10.00 -26.08 9.50
N ALA A 383 11.19 -25.48 9.50
CA ALA A 383 12.18 -25.71 10.55
C ALA A 383 11.72 -25.16 11.90
N LEU A 384 11.10 -23.97 11.93
CA LEU A 384 10.55 -23.37 13.14
C LEU A 384 9.39 -24.20 13.70
N TYR A 385 8.51 -24.68 12.84
CA TYR A 385 7.43 -25.60 13.19
C TYR A 385 7.99 -26.85 13.87
N ARG A 386 9.03 -27.45 13.29
CA ARG A 386 9.73 -28.60 13.87
C ARG A 386 10.36 -28.28 15.24
N ALA A 387 10.93 -27.08 15.41
CA ALA A 387 11.44 -26.64 16.72
C ALA A 387 10.32 -26.61 17.78
N LYS A 388 9.14 -26.11 17.40
CA LYS A 388 7.96 -26.06 18.27
C LYS A 388 7.44 -27.47 18.61
N GLU A 389 7.41 -28.39 17.64
CA GLU A 389 6.99 -29.79 17.87
C GLU A 389 7.95 -30.58 18.75
N LEU A 390 9.26 -30.36 18.59
CA LEU A 390 10.27 -31.08 19.36
C LEU A 390 10.40 -30.60 20.83
N GLY A 391 9.54 -29.67 21.26
CA GLY A 391 9.49 -29.20 22.64
C GLY A 391 9.98 -27.76 22.84
N ARG A 392 10.04 -26.95 21.79
CA ARG A 392 10.38 -25.51 21.84
C ARG A 392 11.80 -25.24 22.37
N ASP A 393 12.12 -23.97 22.61
CA ASP A 393 13.42 -23.47 23.09
C ASP A 393 14.63 -24.07 22.35
N ARG A 394 14.58 -24.07 21.01
CA ARG A 394 15.63 -24.65 20.18
C ARG A 394 15.72 -24.06 18.79
N VAL A 395 16.87 -24.29 18.16
CA VAL A 395 17.10 -24.00 16.74
C VAL A 395 16.95 -25.29 15.94
N CYS A 396 16.22 -25.23 14.83
CA CYS A 396 16.11 -26.31 13.86
C CYS A 396 16.50 -25.84 12.46
N LEU A 397 16.97 -26.78 11.64
CA LEU A 397 17.20 -26.58 10.21
C LEU A 397 16.24 -27.51 9.43
N PRO A 398 15.88 -27.16 8.18
CA PRO A 398 15.20 -28.07 7.27
C PRO A 398 15.97 -29.38 7.15
N ALA A 399 15.26 -30.48 6.90
CA ALA A 399 15.93 -31.70 6.46
C ALA A 399 16.62 -31.41 5.12
N ALA A 400 17.91 -31.73 4.99
CA ALA A 400 18.61 -31.56 3.72
C ALA A 400 17.86 -32.31 2.60
N PRO A 401 17.73 -31.72 1.39
CA PRO A 401 17.27 -32.49 0.25
C PRO A 401 18.22 -33.68 0.06
N VAL A 402 17.69 -34.90 0.03
CA VAL A 402 18.48 -36.07 -0.35
C VAL A 402 18.93 -35.85 -1.79
N ALA A 403 20.24 -35.68 -2.02
CA ALA A 403 20.77 -35.59 -3.37
C ALA A 403 20.30 -36.83 -4.16
N PRO A 404 19.72 -36.67 -5.37
CA PRO A 404 19.35 -37.81 -6.18
C PRO A 404 20.61 -38.66 -6.44
N PRO A 405 20.52 -40.01 -6.36
CA PRO A 405 21.67 -40.87 -6.58
C PRO A 405 22.29 -40.56 -7.96
N PRO A 406 23.63 -40.63 -8.09
CA PRO A 406 24.29 -40.38 -9.37
C PRO A 406 23.66 -41.30 -10.42
N ARG A 407 23.17 -40.71 -11.52
CA ARG A 407 22.70 -41.48 -12.67
C ARG A 407 23.87 -42.36 -13.11
N SER A 408 23.71 -43.67 -12.95
CA SER A 408 24.64 -44.66 -13.46
C SER A 408 24.79 -44.43 -14.96
N ALA A 409 25.99 -44.03 -15.38
CA ALA A 409 26.39 -44.02 -16.78
C ALA A 409 26.64 -45.48 -17.20
N ASP A 410 25.58 -46.26 -17.38
CA ASP A 410 25.64 -47.54 -18.07
C ASP A 410 24.64 -47.50 -19.23
N GLY A 411 25.19 -47.19 -20.40
CA GLY A 411 24.47 -47.07 -21.66
C GLY A 411 25.43 -46.97 -22.83
N ALA A 412 26.51 -47.76 -22.81
CA ALA A 412 27.39 -47.92 -23.96
C ALA A 412 28.04 -49.31 -23.95
N ALA A 413 27.39 -50.28 -24.61
CA ALA A 413 28.01 -51.31 -25.46
C ALA A 413 27.03 -52.47 -25.68
N GLY A 414 26.77 -52.80 -26.94
CA GLY A 414 26.07 -54.04 -27.28
C GLY A 414 25.40 -54.05 -28.65
N ALA A 415 26.15 -53.75 -29.71
CA ALA A 415 25.75 -54.09 -31.06
C ALA A 415 26.23 -55.51 -31.41
N ILE A 416 25.28 -56.37 -31.81
CA ILE A 416 25.35 -57.42 -32.88
C ILE A 416 26.22 -58.66 -32.54
N PRO A 417 25.81 -59.90 -32.90
CA PRO A 417 25.06 -60.31 -34.10
C PRO A 417 23.59 -60.69 -33.94
#